data_AF-A0A4V6KEE3-F1
#
_entry.id   AF-A0A4V6KEE3-F1
#
_cell.length_a   1.000
_cell.length_b   1.000
_cell.length_c   1.000
_cell.angle_alpha   90.00
_cell.angle_beta   90.00
_cell.angle_gamma   90.00
#
_symmetry.space_group_name_H-M   'P 1'
#
loop_
_entity.id
_entity.type
_entity.pdbx_description
1 polymer ?
#
loop_
_entity_poly.entity_id
_entity_poly.type
_entity_poly.pdbx_seq_one_letter_code
_entity_poly.pdbx_strand_id
1 'polypeptide(L)'
;MMDTCFILTLLYDNDPKNKECANLITALMLSKCKLFVTDMTAAETMNQITKKLFLTDMKYKANRVIPLNTKSNINLICSCFNKYHRKIIKDKKFEKYKDIPFNKYFYNILKNPWKKDLLKIYFDKSVELYAYLENILKFEYLSITKPCIDISKYFITEYMLSVNDSFHLACAQYHGVQYFLTLDRDFENNIFTTVKLLKI
;
A
#
# COMPACT_ATOMS: atom_id res chain seq x y z
N MET A 1 4.98 -13.57 -7.87
CA MET A 1 5.30 -12.23 -7.35
C MET A 1 4.00 -11.54 -6.99
N MET A 2 3.94 -10.94 -5.81
CA MET A 2 2.76 -10.27 -5.27
C MET A 2 2.87 -8.78 -5.51
N ASP A 3 1.77 -8.17 -5.95
CA ASP A 3 1.64 -6.74 -6.09
C ASP A 3 1.17 -6.07 -4.78
N THR A 4 1.34 -4.75 -4.67
CA THR A 4 0.97 -3.95 -3.49
C THR A 4 -0.52 -4.09 -3.19
N CYS A 5 -1.38 -4.03 -4.21
CA CYS A 5 -2.83 -4.15 -4.00
C CYS A 5 -3.22 -5.51 -3.39
N PHE A 6 -2.60 -6.61 -3.84
CA PHE A 6 -2.84 -7.95 -3.31
C PHE A 6 -2.44 -8.07 -1.85
N ILE A 7 -1.26 -7.56 -1.49
CA ILE A 7 -0.77 -7.57 -0.10
C ILE A 7 -1.68 -6.75 0.81
N LEU A 8 -2.13 -5.57 0.35
CA LEU A 8 -3.04 -4.72 1.12
C LEU A 8 -4.40 -5.41 1.32
N THR A 9 -4.95 -6.08 0.30
CA THR A 9 -6.20 -6.83 0.42
C THR A 9 -6.09 -7.94 1.47
N LEU A 10 -4.94 -8.62 1.58
CA LEU A 10 -4.70 -9.61 2.65
C LEU A 10 -4.68 -9.00 4.06
N LEU A 11 -4.23 -7.74 4.21
CA LEU A 11 -4.18 -7.05 5.52
C LEU A 11 -5.52 -6.53 6.01
N TYR A 12 -6.48 -6.28 5.11
CA TYR A 12 -7.72 -5.63 5.45
C TYR A 12 -8.90 -6.57 5.29
N ASP A 13 -9.35 -7.17 6.39
CA ASP A 13 -10.44 -8.17 6.42
C ASP A 13 -11.78 -7.63 5.89
N ASN A 14 -11.97 -6.30 5.92
CA ASN A 14 -13.16 -5.65 5.37
C ASN A 14 -13.09 -5.43 3.85
N ASP A 15 -11.98 -5.78 3.19
CA ASP A 15 -11.86 -5.73 1.74
C ASP A 15 -12.73 -6.84 1.11
N PRO A 16 -13.61 -6.54 0.13
CA PRO A 16 -14.48 -7.53 -0.50
C PRO A 16 -13.72 -8.72 -1.10
N LYS A 17 -12.47 -8.53 -1.50
CA LYS A 17 -11.61 -9.55 -2.12
C LYS A 17 -10.68 -10.25 -1.13
N ASN A 18 -10.71 -9.88 0.17
CA ASN A 18 -9.85 -10.46 1.20
C ASN A 18 -9.96 -11.99 1.26
N LYS A 19 -11.18 -12.53 1.37
CA LYS A 19 -11.39 -13.98 1.48
C LYS A 19 -10.87 -14.75 0.26
N GLU A 20 -11.08 -14.19 -0.93
CA GLU A 20 -10.62 -14.80 -2.19
C GLU A 20 -9.08 -14.82 -2.26
N CYS A 21 -8.44 -13.69 -1.94
CA CYS A 21 -6.99 -13.58 -1.89
C CYS A 21 -6.38 -14.49 -0.81
N ALA A 22 -7.01 -14.58 0.36
CA ALA A 22 -6.59 -15.43 1.46
C ALA A 22 -6.65 -16.92 1.09
N ASN A 23 -7.70 -17.35 0.39
CA ASN A 23 -7.81 -18.72 -0.11
C ASN A 23 -6.74 -19.02 -1.16
N LEU A 24 -6.51 -18.11 -2.11
CA LEU A 24 -5.48 -18.30 -3.13
C LEU A 24 -4.09 -18.40 -2.51
N ILE A 25 -3.73 -17.47 -1.62
CA ILE A 25 -2.38 -17.49 -1.01
C ILE A 25 -2.17 -18.75 -0.18
N THR A 26 -3.21 -19.21 0.52
CA THR A 26 -3.17 -20.48 1.26
C THR A 26 -2.92 -21.66 0.32
N ALA A 27 -3.62 -21.73 -0.82
CA ALA A 27 -3.41 -22.80 -1.80
C ALA A 27 -2.00 -22.78 -2.41
N LEU A 28 -1.45 -21.59 -2.69
CA LEU A 28 -0.08 -21.43 -3.18
C LEU A 28 0.95 -21.89 -2.14
N MET A 29 0.76 -21.52 -0.87
CA MET A 29 1.63 -21.95 0.22
C MET A 29 1.59 -23.47 0.44
N LEU A 30 0.39 -24.07 0.43
CA LEU A 30 0.22 -25.53 0.52
C LEU A 30 0.88 -26.27 -0.65
N SER A 31 0.88 -25.66 -1.83
CA SER A 31 1.57 -26.15 -3.03
C SER A 31 3.07 -25.89 -3.02
N LYS A 32 3.62 -25.34 -1.92
CA LYS A 32 5.05 -24.98 -1.77
C LYS A 32 5.54 -23.99 -2.83
N CYS A 33 4.65 -23.14 -3.33
CA CYS A 33 5.05 -22.06 -4.23
C CYS A 33 5.93 -21.04 -3.50
N LYS A 34 7.01 -20.61 -4.14
CA LYS A 34 7.81 -19.49 -3.64
C LYS A 34 7.09 -18.18 -3.91
N LEU A 35 6.94 -17.38 -2.87
CA LEU A 35 6.33 -16.06 -2.93
C LEU A 35 7.42 -15.00 -3.03
N PHE A 36 7.19 -13.98 -3.84
CA PHE A 36 8.17 -12.94 -4.11
C PHE A 36 7.54 -11.55 -4.03
N VAL A 37 8.30 -10.59 -3.54
CA VAL A 37 8.01 -9.15 -3.58
C VAL A 37 9.25 -8.40 -4.03
N THR A 38 9.12 -7.12 -4.39
CA THR A 38 10.29 -6.23 -4.54
C THR A 38 10.37 -5.25 -3.38
N ASP A 39 11.54 -4.65 -3.19
CA ASP A 39 11.71 -3.53 -2.24
C ASP A 39 10.75 -2.38 -2.53
N MET A 40 10.43 -2.19 -3.82
CA MET A 40 9.48 -1.18 -4.28
C MET A 40 8.05 -1.50 -3.84
N THR A 41 7.62 -2.74 -4.03
CA THR A 41 6.32 -3.25 -3.52
C THR A 41 6.24 -3.10 -1.99
N ALA A 42 7.33 -3.41 -1.27
CA ALA A 42 7.40 -3.29 0.18
C ALA A 42 7.24 -1.83 0.63
N ALA A 43 8.01 -0.92 0.03
CA ALA A 43 7.96 0.51 0.32
C ALA A 43 6.59 1.12 0.03
N GLU A 44 5.98 0.75 -1.09
CA GLU A 44 4.64 1.19 -1.46
C GLU A 44 3.58 0.68 -0.48
N THR A 45 3.63 -0.61 -0.14
CA THR A 45 2.72 -1.24 0.82
C THR A 45 2.79 -0.54 2.18
N MET A 46 3.99 -0.34 2.73
CA MET A 46 4.18 0.35 4.00
C MET A 46 3.67 1.80 3.95
N ASN A 47 3.91 2.52 2.85
CA ASN A 47 3.42 3.88 2.66
C ASN A 47 1.87 3.94 2.65
N GLN A 48 1.21 2.99 1.99
CA GLN A 48 -0.25 2.91 1.95
C GLN A 48 -0.84 2.56 3.34
N ILE A 49 -0.24 1.61 4.06
CA ILE A 49 -0.62 1.29 5.45
C ILE A 49 -0.50 2.54 6.32
N THR A 50 0.65 3.22 6.27
CA THR A 50 0.93 4.44 7.06
C THR A 50 -0.15 5.51 6.84
N LYS A 51 -0.48 5.79 5.58
CA LYS A 51 -1.53 6.77 5.23
C LYS A 51 -2.91 6.35 5.71
N LYS A 52 -3.25 5.07 5.63
CA LYS A 52 -4.54 4.54 6.10
C LYS A 52 -4.67 4.58 7.61
N LEU A 53 -3.60 4.29 8.35
CA LEU A 53 -3.55 4.46 9.81
C LEU A 53 -3.73 5.93 10.20
N PHE A 54 -2.99 6.84 9.55
CA PHE A 54 -3.15 8.28 9.74
C PHE A 54 -4.60 8.73 9.51
N LEU A 55 -5.22 8.30 8.41
CA LEU A 55 -6.59 8.65 8.08
C LEU A 55 -7.61 8.10 9.09
N THR A 56 -7.40 6.87 9.56
CA THR A 56 -8.21 6.24 10.60
C THR A 56 -8.18 7.08 11.87
N ASP A 57 -7.00 7.52 12.27
CA ASP A 57 -6.83 8.40 13.42
C ASP A 57 -7.45 9.78 13.21
N MET A 58 -7.43 10.35 12.00
CA MET A 58 -8.13 11.61 11.77
C MET A 58 -9.66 11.45 11.85
N LYS A 59 -10.17 10.23 11.62
CA LYS A 59 -11.59 9.86 11.66
C LYS A 59 -12.05 9.25 12.99
N TYR A 60 -11.15 9.08 13.97
CA TYR A 60 -11.44 8.27 15.17
C TYR A 60 -12.72 8.69 15.90
N LYS A 61 -12.97 10.00 16.01
CA LYS A 61 -14.16 10.56 16.68
C LYS A 61 -15.45 10.27 15.95
N ALA A 62 -15.41 10.26 14.61
CA ALA A 62 -16.56 9.99 13.76
C ALA A 62 -16.84 8.48 13.74
N ASN A 63 -15.79 7.67 13.61
CA ASN A 63 -15.88 6.22 13.55
C ASN A 63 -16.05 5.55 14.93
N ARG A 64 -15.97 6.32 16.02
CA ARG A 64 -16.05 5.84 17.42
C ARG A 64 -15.02 4.73 17.73
N VAL A 65 -13.84 4.83 17.13
CA VAL A 65 -12.73 3.91 17.36
C VAL A 65 -11.68 4.52 18.28
N ILE A 66 -10.93 3.68 18.98
CA ILE A 66 -9.74 4.10 19.72
C ILE A 66 -8.65 4.44 18.68
N PRO A 67 -8.06 5.64 18.73
CA PRO A 67 -6.99 5.98 17.81
C PRO A 67 -5.70 5.26 18.19
N LEU A 68 -4.86 5.01 17.19
CA LEU A 68 -3.51 4.48 17.37
C LEU A 68 -2.62 5.50 18.10
N ASN A 69 -2.67 6.76 17.69
CA ASN A 69 -1.90 7.84 18.29
C ASN A 69 -2.64 8.47 19.48
N THR A 70 -1.92 9.16 20.34
CA THR A 70 -2.53 9.83 21.50
C THR A 70 -3.48 10.93 21.04
N LYS A 71 -4.57 11.15 21.80
CA LYS A 71 -5.52 12.24 21.51
C LYS A 71 -4.85 13.61 21.47
N SER A 72 -3.80 13.82 22.28
CA SER A 72 -3.00 15.05 22.29
C SER A 72 -2.27 15.24 20.96
N ASN A 73 -1.53 14.23 20.51
CA ASN A 73 -0.82 14.26 19.22
C ASN A 73 -1.78 14.46 18.05
N ILE A 74 -2.96 13.81 18.07
CA ILE A 74 -3.98 14.00 17.04
C ILE A 74 -4.48 15.44 17.03
N ASN A 75 -4.67 16.07 18.18
CA ASN A 75 -5.06 17.47 18.24
C ASN A 75 -3.94 18.39 17.69
N LEU A 76 -2.67 18.09 17.97
CA LEU A 76 -1.52 18.81 17.40
C LEU A 76 -1.42 18.63 15.88
N ILE A 77 -1.62 17.42 15.37
CA ILE A 77 -1.70 17.12 13.94
C ILE A 77 -2.84 17.93 13.31
N CYS A 78 -4.04 17.83 13.88
CA CYS A 78 -5.21 18.58 13.42
C CYS A 78 -4.93 20.09 13.42
N SER A 79 -4.16 20.62 14.38
CA SER A 79 -3.81 22.05 14.43
C SER A 79 -3.06 22.53 13.18
N CYS A 80 -2.38 21.64 12.46
CA CYS A 80 -1.71 21.94 11.19
C CYS A 80 -2.68 22.11 10.01
N PHE A 81 -3.95 21.74 10.20
CA PHE A 81 -4.96 21.81 9.16
C PHE A 81 -5.54 23.23 9.11
N ASN A 82 -6.03 23.63 7.94
CA ASN A 82 -6.72 24.92 7.83
C ASN A 82 -7.98 24.95 8.71
N LYS A 83 -8.47 26.16 9.04
CA LYS A 83 -9.61 26.36 9.94
C LYS A 83 -10.87 25.59 9.49
N TYR A 84 -11.12 25.53 8.18
CA TYR A 84 -12.28 24.85 7.60
C TYR A 84 -12.23 23.33 7.82
N HIS A 85 -11.12 22.67 7.48
CA HIS A 85 -10.97 21.23 7.66
C HIS A 85 -10.92 20.82 9.13
N ARG A 86 -10.27 21.62 9.99
CA ARG A 86 -10.31 21.40 11.44
C ARG A 86 -11.74 21.39 11.97
N LYS A 87 -12.59 22.29 11.47
CA LYS A 87 -14.01 22.34 11.83
C LYS A 87 -14.75 21.08 11.36
N ILE A 88 -14.52 20.59 10.14
CA ILE A 88 -15.12 19.33 9.66
C ILE A 88 -14.78 18.16 10.60
N ILE A 89 -13.50 18.02 10.97
CA ILE A 89 -13.04 16.95 11.86
C ILE A 89 -13.67 17.09 13.26
N LYS A 90 -13.66 18.30 13.81
CA LYS A 90 -14.24 18.60 15.13
C LYS A 90 -15.74 18.33 15.18
N ASP A 91 -16.47 18.77 14.16
CA ASP A 91 -17.93 18.62 14.04
C ASP A 91 -18.35 17.20 13.60
N LYS A 92 -17.39 16.30 13.33
CA LYS A 92 -17.62 14.90 12.92
C LYS A 92 -18.49 14.75 11.64
N LYS A 93 -18.39 15.71 10.72
CA LYS A 93 -19.17 15.74 9.46
C LYS A 93 -18.61 14.76 8.43
N PHE A 94 -18.89 13.47 8.59
CA PHE A 94 -18.30 12.38 7.79
C PHE A 94 -18.44 12.59 6.28
N GLU A 95 -19.58 13.09 5.84
CA GLU A 95 -19.91 13.40 4.44
C GLU A 95 -18.95 14.42 3.81
N LYS A 96 -18.30 15.25 4.62
CA LYS A 96 -17.33 16.28 4.19
C LYS A 96 -15.87 15.86 4.34
N TYR A 97 -15.58 14.65 4.83
CA TYR A 97 -14.18 14.20 4.95
C TYR A 97 -13.51 14.03 3.60
N LYS A 98 -14.27 13.76 2.53
CA LYS A 98 -13.79 13.73 1.14
C LYS A 98 -13.20 15.07 0.68
N ASP A 99 -13.64 16.17 1.29
CA ASP A 99 -13.18 17.52 0.94
C ASP A 99 -11.81 17.84 1.60
N ILE A 100 -11.35 17.00 2.53
CA ILE A 100 -10.09 17.21 3.24
C ILE A 100 -8.95 16.54 2.46
N PRO A 101 -7.95 17.29 1.97
CA PRO A 101 -6.79 16.73 1.29
C PRO A 101 -5.79 16.14 2.30
N PHE A 102 -6.14 15.01 2.92
CA PHE A 102 -5.33 14.38 3.97
C PHE A 102 -3.89 14.10 3.55
N ASN A 103 -3.67 13.64 2.32
CA ASN A 103 -2.33 13.39 1.78
C ASN A 103 -1.47 14.66 1.79
N LYS A 104 -2.03 15.82 1.42
CA LYS A 104 -1.32 17.10 1.46
C LYS A 104 -0.90 17.45 2.88
N TYR A 105 -1.78 17.26 3.87
CA TYR A 105 -1.45 17.52 5.27
C TYR A 105 -0.40 16.56 5.80
N PHE A 106 -0.52 15.27 5.51
CA PHE A 106 0.46 14.26 5.89
C PHE A 106 1.85 14.63 5.39
N TYR A 107 2.00 14.94 4.09
CA TYR A 107 3.29 15.31 3.51
C TYR A 107 3.84 16.64 4.05
N ASN A 108 2.98 17.63 4.31
CA ASN A 108 3.42 18.89 4.91
C ASN A 108 3.95 18.71 6.33
N ILE A 109 3.33 17.84 7.12
CA ILE A 109 3.79 17.49 8.47
C ILE A 109 5.11 16.71 8.38
N LEU A 110 5.20 15.75 7.46
CA LEU A 110 6.40 14.93 7.24
C LEU A 110 7.63 15.78 6.89
N LYS A 111 7.45 16.83 6.09
CA LYS A 111 8.52 17.77 5.70
C LYS A 111 8.95 18.70 6.83
N ASN A 112 8.18 18.81 7.92
CA ASN A 112 8.49 19.71 9.02
C ASN A 112 9.37 18.99 10.07
N PRO A 113 10.61 19.43 10.30
CA PRO A 113 11.55 18.75 11.20
C PRO A 113 11.05 18.56 12.64
N TRP A 114 10.21 19.48 13.12
CA TRP A 114 9.68 19.49 14.49
C TRP A 114 8.38 18.72 14.64
N LYS A 115 7.67 18.45 13.53
CA LYS A 115 6.34 17.82 13.55
C LYS A 115 6.32 16.42 12.95
N LYS A 116 7.35 16.04 12.19
CA LYS A 116 7.46 14.71 11.58
C LYS A 116 7.34 13.58 12.61
N ASP A 117 7.81 13.80 13.83
CA ASP A 117 7.78 12.79 14.91
C ASP A 117 6.35 12.49 15.38
N LEU A 118 5.39 13.40 15.15
CA LEU A 118 3.97 13.13 15.37
C LEU A 118 3.45 12.00 14.48
N LEU A 119 4.12 11.74 13.36
CA LEU A 119 3.77 10.68 12.41
C LEU A 119 4.50 9.36 12.67
N LYS A 120 5.52 9.35 13.54
CA LYS A 120 6.42 8.20 13.75
C LYS A 120 5.64 6.92 14.06
N ILE A 121 4.64 6.99 14.94
CA ILE A 121 3.82 5.84 15.33
C ILE A 121 3.13 5.16 14.14
N TYR A 122 2.77 5.93 13.09
CA TYR A 122 2.16 5.36 11.89
C TYR A 122 3.17 4.58 11.04
N PHE A 123 4.43 5.05 11.00
CA PHE A 123 5.52 4.35 10.32
C PHE A 123 5.93 3.10 11.10
N ASP A 124 6.13 3.22 12.42
CA ASP A 124 6.50 2.08 13.26
C ASP A 124 5.44 0.96 13.16
N LYS A 125 4.16 1.34 13.19
CA LYS A 125 3.07 0.37 13.06
C LYS A 125 2.94 -0.21 11.65
N SER A 126 3.26 0.55 10.59
CA SER A 126 3.22 0.00 9.24
C SER A 126 4.33 -1.00 8.99
N VAL A 127 5.53 -0.76 9.52
CA VAL A 127 6.64 -1.73 9.52
C VAL A 127 6.26 -2.98 10.31
N GLU A 128 5.66 -2.84 11.50
CA GLU A 128 5.20 -3.97 12.31
C GLU A 128 4.19 -4.85 11.56
N LEU A 129 3.17 -4.25 10.94
CA LEU A 129 2.14 -4.97 10.17
C LEU A 129 2.73 -5.66 8.94
N TYR A 130 3.66 -5.00 8.25
CA TYR A 130 4.33 -5.58 7.09
C TYR A 130 5.25 -6.75 7.48
N ALA A 131 6.03 -6.60 8.55
CA ALA A 131 6.87 -7.68 9.09
C ALA A 131 6.04 -8.87 9.59
N TYR A 132 4.85 -8.62 10.16
CA TYR A 132 3.93 -9.70 10.52
C TYR A 132 3.51 -10.53 9.30
N LEU A 133 3.15 -9.87 8.18
CA LEU A 133 2.85 -10.58 6.93
C LEU A 133 4.07 -11.33 6.39
N GLU A 134 5.24 -10.71 6.40
CA GLU A 134 6.48 -11.33 5.94
C GLU A 134 6.75 -12.64 6.69
N ASN A 135 6.58 -12.64 8.01
CA ASN A 135 6.78 -13.82 8.85
C ASN A 135 5.77 -14.95 8.56
N ILE A 136 4.53 -14.60 8.21
CA ILE A 136 3.48 -15.58 7.89
C ILE A 136 3.68 -16.15 6.49
N LEU A 137 3.84 -15.28 5.50
CA LEU A 137 3.89 -15.65 4.08
C LEU A 137 5.27 -16.15 3.66
N LYS A 138 6.33 -15.76 4.38
CA LYS A 138 7.73 -16.11 4.12
C LYS A 138 8.13 -15.84 2.66
N PHE A 139 7.73 -14.68 2.15
CA PHE A 139 8.10 -14.25 0.80
C PHE A 139 9.58 -13.82 0.73
N GLU A 140 10.17 -13.96 -0.45
CA GLU A 140 11.55 -13.54 -0.74
C GLU A 140 11.56 -12.19 -1.47
N TYR A 141 12.61 -11.38 -1.25
CA TYR A 141 12.78 -10.10 -1.94
C TYR A 141 13.57 -10.29 -3.24
N LEU A 142 13.06 -9.73 -4.33
CA LEU A 142 13.76 -9.63 -5.60
C LEU A 142 14.26 -8.20 -5.80
N SER A 143 15.54 -8.07 -6.08
CA SER A 143 16.14 -6.78 -6.40
C SER A 143 15.82 -6.35 -7.83
N ILE A 144 15.49 -5.07 -7.98
CA ILE A 144 15.35 -4.41 -9.27
C ILE A 144 16.75 -4.05 -9.77
N THR A 145 17.16 -4.68 -10.87
CA THR A 145 18.49 -4.48 -11.49
C THR A 145 18.38 -3.71 -12.80
N LYS A 146 19.53 -3.38 -13.40
CA LYS A 146 19.58 -2.67 -14.69
C LYS A 146 18.78 -3.37 -15.81
N PRO A 147 18.87 -4.69 -16.00
CA PRO A 147 17.98 -5.42 -16.92
C PRO A 147 16.48 -5.20 -16.66
N CYS A 148 16.05 -5.16 -15.39
CA CYS A 148 14.65 -4.87 -15.05
C CYS A 148 14.24 -3.47 -15.53
N ILE A 149 15.13 -2.46 -15.41
CA ILE A 149 14.87 -1.09 -15.90
C ILE A 149 14.66 -1.08 -17.42
N ASP A 150 15.43 -1.85 -18.16
CA ASP A 150 15.35 -1.83 -19.62
C ASP A 150 14.09 -2.57 -20.12
N ILE A 151 13.68 -3.66 -19.44
CA ILE A 151 12.38 -4.30 -19.67
C ILE A 151 11.21 -3.38 -19.25
N SER A 152 11.33 -2.65 -18.13
CA SER A 152 10.24 -1.78 -17.66
C SER A 152 9.95 -0.63 -18.62
N LYS A 153 10.97 -0.06 -19.26
CA LYS A 153 10.78 0.95 -20.32
C LYS A 153 9.88 0.47 -21.45
N TYR A 154 10.08 -0.78 -21.89
CA TYR A 154 9.23 -1.37 -22.93
C TYR A 154 7.77 -1.46 -22.46
N PHE A 155 7.53 -1.88 -21.23
CA PHE A 155 6.17 -1.92 -20.68
C PHE A 155 5.53 -0.52 -20.54
N ILE A 156 6.32 0.49 -20.17
CA ILE A 156 5.85 1.88 -20.11
C ILE A 156 5.51 2.40 -21.51
N THR A 157 6.36 2.18 -22.51
CA THR A 157 6.17 2.79 -23.83
C THR A 157 5.11 2.07 -24.66
N GLU A 158 5.11 0.74 -24.66
CA GLU A 158 4.22 -0.04 -25.53
C GLU A 158 2.85 -0.28 -24.92
N TYR A 159 2.78 -0.46 -23.60
CA TYR A 159 1.53 -0.81 -22.90
C TYR A 159 1.01 0.31 -22.01
N MET A 160 1.71 1.44 -21.94
CA MET A 160 1.34 2.61 -21.13
C MET A 160 1.11 2.25 -19.66
N LEU A 161 1.79 1.21 -19.17
CA LEU A 161 1.73 0.82 -17.78
C LEU A 161 2.35 1.90 -16.90
N SER A 162 1.81 2.05 -15.68
CA SER A 162 2.39 2.94 -14.70
C SER A 162 3.85 2.55 -14.41
N VAL A 163 4.65 3.50 -13.93
CA VAL A 163 6.07 3.23 -13.63
C VAL A 163 6.18 2.05 -12.66
N ASN A 164 5.41 2.04 -11.57
CA ASN A 164 5.47 0.99 -10.56
C ASN A 164 5.11 -0.38 -11.13
N ASP A 165 3.99 -0.46 -11.85
CA ASP A 165 3.49 -1.70 -12.43
C ASP A 165 4.47 -2.28 -13.47
N SER A 166 5.04 -1.40 -14.29
CA SER A 166 6.07 -1.76 -15.26
C SER A 166 7.31 -2.33 -14.59
N PHE A 167 7.76 -1.73 -13.48
CA PHE A 167 8.90 -2.22 -12.71
C PHE A 167 8.62 -3.56 -12.03
N HIS A 168 7.44 -3.73 -11.46
CA HIS A 168 7.02 -4.98 -10.83
C HIS A 168 6.96 -6.12 -11.85
N LEU A 169 6.32 -5.90 -13.00
CA LEU A 169 6.20 -6.90 -14.06
C LEU A 169 7.55 -7.22 -14.71
N ALA A 170 8.38 -6.20 -14.98
CA ALA A 170 9.72 -6.38 -15.51
C ALA A 170 10.63 -7.19 -14.58
N CYS A 171 10.54 -6.93 -13.27
CA CYS A 171 11.28 -7.69 -12.27
C CYS A 171 10.82 -9.16 -12.24
N ALA A 172 9.51 -9.40 -12.26
CA ALA A 172 8.96 -10.75 -12.35
C ALA A 172 9.47 -11.49 -13.60
N GLN A 173 9.43 -10.82 -14.76
CA GLN A 173 9.89 -11.38 -16.03
C GLN A 173 11.39 -11.72 -16.01
N TYR A 174 12.22 -10.77 -15.57
CA TYR A 174 13.67 -10.94 -15.54
C TYR A 174 14.11 -12.11 -14.64
N HIS A 175 13.49 -12.25 -13.47
CA HIS A 175 13.79 -13.32 -12.52
C HIS A 175 13.06 -14.64 -12.81
N GLY A 176 12.37 -14.75 -13.96
CA GLY A 176 11.68 -15.98 -14.37
C GLY A 176 10.50 -16.36 -13.49
N VAL A 177 9.87 -15.38 -12.82
CA VAL A 177 8.68 -15.60 -12.02
C VAL A 177 7.51 -15.98 -12.94
N GLN A 178 6.84 -17.07 -12.62
CA GLN A 178 5.78 -17.61 -13.47
C GLN A 178 4.45 -16.84 -13.36
N TYR A 179 4.15 -16.30 -12.18
CA TYR A 179 2.85 -15.71 -11.88
C TYR A 179 3.00 -14.34 -11.21
N PHE A 180 2.22 -13.36 -11.66
CA PHE A 180 2.05 -12.05 -11.04
C PHE A 180 0.65 -11.94 -10.45
N LEU A 181 0.54 -11.74 -9.14
CA LEU A 181 -0.73 -11.66 -8.41
C LEU A 181 -1.11 -10.20 -8.20
N THR A 182 -2.18 -9.75 -8.85
CA THR A 182 -2.67 -8.37 -8.77
C THR A 182 -4.19 -8.32 -8.87
N LEU A 183 -4.78 -7.25 -8.32
CA LEU A 183 -6.18 -6.90 -8.48
C LEU A 183 -6.37 -5.74 -9.46
N ASP A 184 -5.26 -5.19 -10.00
CA ASP A 184 -5.31 -4.01 -10.85
C ASP A 184 -5.86 -4.36 -12.23
N ARG A 185 -6.68 -3.44 -12.76
CA ARG A 185 -7.28 -3.54 -14.09
C ARG A 185 -6.33 -3.04 -15.17
N ASP A 186 -5.27 -2.33 -14.81
CA ASP A 186 -4.28 -1.84 -15.78
C ASP A 186 -3.57 -2.97 -16.55
N PHE A 187 -3.63 -4.21 -16.02
CA PHE A 187 -3.15 -5.43 -16.66
C PHE A 187 -4.18 -6.14 -17.56
N GLU A 188 -5.33 -5.52 -17.87
CA GLU A 188 -6.38 -6.08 -18.74
C GLU A 188 -5.99 -6.09 -20.23
N ASN A 189 -5.03 -5.28 -20.65
CA ASN A 189 -4.54 -5.29 -22.02
C ASN A 189 -3.75 -6.59 -22.29
N ASN A 190 -3.71 -7.04 -23.56
CA ASN A 190 -2.90 -8.19 -23.99
C ASN A 190 -1.39 -7.84 -23.93
N ILE A 191 -0.87 -7.70 -22.72
CA ILE A 191 0.54 -7.40 -22.45
C ILE A 191 1.34 -8.63 -22.86
N PHE A 192 2.27 -8.44 -23.78
CA PHE A 192 3.19 -9.49 -24.17
C PHE A 192 4.27 -9.64 -23.10
N THR A 193 4.11 -10.66 -22.26
CA THR A 193 5.06 -10.99 -21.19
C THR A 193 5.16 -12.51 -21.02
N THR A 194 6.29 -12.97 -20.50
CA THR A 194 6.46 -14.39 -20.12
C THR A 194 5.80 -14.73 -18.78
N VAL A 195 5.32 -13.72 -18.05
CA VAL A 195 4.70 -13.87 -16.73
C VAL A 195 3.20 -14.00 -16.87
N LYS A 196 2.60 -15.02 -16.24
CA LYS A 196 1.14 -15.17 -16.23
C LYS A 196 0.53 -14.21 -15.22
N LEU A 197 -0.30 -13.30 -15.71
CA LEU A 197 -1.01 -12.33 -14.89
C LEU A 197 -2.24 -13.02 -14.29
N LEU A 198 -2.24 -13.24 -12.98
CA LEU A 198 -3.38 -13.80 -12.24
C LEU A 198 -4.15 -12.65 -11.61
N LYS A 199 -5.26 -12.33 -12.26
CA LYS A 199 -6.25 -11.39 -11.75
C LYS A 199 -7.23 -12.10 -10.82
N ILE A 200 -7.53 -11.47 -9.70
CA ILE A 200 -8.40 -11.99 -8.64
C ILE A 200 -9.55 -11.01 -8.43
#